data_AF-A0A163CMH6-F1
#
_entry.id   AF-A0A163CMH6-F1
#
_cell.length_a   1.000
_cell.length_b   1.000
_cell.length_c   1.000
_cell.angle_alpha   90.00
_cell.angle_beta   90.00
_cell.angle_gamma   90.00
#
_symmetry.space_group_name_H-M   'P 1'
#
loop_
_entity.id
_entity.type
_entity.pdbx_description
1 polymer ?
#
loop_
_entity_poly.entity_id
_entity_poly.type
_entity_poly.pdbx_seq_one_letter_code
_entity_poly.pdbx_strand_id
1 'polypeptide(L)' 'MIKNILNLDSVTILKKGEQKAINAGFFANCPQFQPCWRDSDCACGGCGVTVNNNGEDLYIPDLCAF' A
#
# COMPACT_ATOMS: atom_id res chain seq x y z
N MET A 1 -26.22 29.02 1.97
CA MET A 1 -26.11 28.34 0.66
C MET A 1 -24.67 27.91 0.46
N ILE A 2 -24.40 26.61 0.44
CA ILE A 2 -23.09 26.09 0.06
C ILE A 2 -22.97 26.30 -1.45
N LYS A 3 -22.02 27.12 -1.89
CA LYS A 3 -21.69 27.26 -3.32
C LYS A 3 -21.05 25.95 -3.76
N ASN A 4 -21.60 25.32 -4.81
CA ASN A 4 -21.04 24.09 -5.38
C ASN A 4 -19.65 24.42 -5.96
N ILE A 5 -18.59 24.04 -5.24
CA ILE A 5 -17.18 24.29 -5.62
C ILE A 5 -16.72 23.34 -6.74
N LEU A 6 -17.44 22.24 -6.99
CA LEU A 6 -17.03 21.20 -7.94
C LEU A 6 -18.18 20.87 -8.90
N ASN A 7 -17.92 21.02 -10.20
CA ASN A 7 -18.79 20.52 -11.26
C ASN A 7 -18.39 19.07 -11.56
N LEU A 8 -19.18 18.12 -11.10
CA LEU A 8 -18.87 16.69 -11.20
C LEU A 8 -19.97 15.98 -12.00
N ASP A 9 -19.91 16.07 -13.32
CA ASP A 9 -20.91 15.49 -14.24
C ASP A 9 -20.91 13.94 -14.24
N SER A 10 -19.96 13.29 -13.57
CA SER A 10 -19.82 11.82 -13.58
C SER A 10 -19.37 11.23 -12.25
N VAL A 11 -19.50 11.96 -11.13
CA VAL A 11 -19.18 11.42 -9.80
C VAL A 11 -20.45 11.12 -9.03
N THR A 12 -20.61 9.86 -8.63
CA THR A 12 -21.67 9.45 -7.72
C THR A 12 -21.27 9.77 -6.28
N ILE A 13 -21.99 10.69 -5.64
CA ILE A 13 -21.80 10.99 -4.21
C ILE A 13 -22.54 9.92 -3.40
N LEU A 14 -21.78 9.04 -2.74
CA LEU A 14 -22.33 8.01 -1.86
C LEU A 14 -22.85 8.63 -0.57
N LYS A 15 -24.05 8.21 -0.14
CA LYS A 15 -24.60 8.63 1.17
C LYS A 15 -23.76 8.04 2.29
N LYS A 16 -23.73 8.70 3.45
CA LYS A 16 -22.90 8.29 4.61
C LYS A 16 -23.08 6.82 5.02
N GLY A 17 -24.28 6.26 4.88
CA GLY A 17 -24.55 4.85 5.19
C GLY A 17 -24.09 3.83 4.13
N GLU A 18 -23.78 4.28 2.91
CA GLU A 18 -23.30 3.46 1.80
C GLU A 18 -21.77 3.43 1.72
N GLN A 19 -21.12 4.36 2.43
CA GLN A 19 -19.66 4.39 2.55
C GLN A 19 -19.21 3.24 3.44
N LYS A 20 -18.59 2.22 2.83
CA LYS A 20 -17.94 1.14 3.58
C LYS A 20 -16.66 1.66 4.21
N ALA A 21 -16.43 1.31 5.48
CA ALA A 21 -15.14 1.55 6.11
C ALA A 21 -14.07 0.69 5.43
N ILE A 22 -13.06 1.33 4.83
CA ILE A 22 -11.86 0.64 4.39
C ILE A 22 -10.98 0.50 5.63
N ASN A 23 -11.08 -0.65 6.29
CA ASN A 23 -10.11 -1.04 7.31
C ASN A 23 -8.85 -1.49 6.59
N ALA A 24 -7.98 -0.53 6.23
CA ALA A 24 -6.60 -0.89 5.95
C ALA A 24 -6.06 -1.57 7.21
N GLY A 25 -5.61 -2.82 7.09
CA GLY A 25 -5.12 -3.61 8.22
C GLY A 25 -4.06 -2.82 9.00
N PHE A 26 -4.10 -2.93 10.33
CA PHE A 26 -3.03 -2.39 11.18
C PHE A 26 -1.86 -3.38 11.16
N PHE A 27 -0.77 -3.00 10.50
CA PHE A 27 0.48 -3.76 10.55
C PHE A 27 1.41 -3.11 11.57
N ALA A 28 1.69 -3.85 12.65
CA ALA A 28 2.60 -3.41 13.69
C ALA A 28 4.03 -3.33 13.12
N ASN A 29 4.51 -2.12 12.85
CA ASN A 29 5.89 -1.74 12.53
C ASN A 29 6.61 -2.40 11.33
N CYS A 30 6.03 -3.41 10.68
CA CYS A 30 6.64 -4.07 9.53
C CYS A 30 5.96 -3.59 8.23
N PRO A 31 6.55 -2.65 7.48
CA PRO A 31 6.02 -2.24 6.19
C PRO A 31 6.06 -3.43 5.22
N GLN A 32 4.93 -3.68 4.53
CA GLN A 32 4.80 -4.83 3.63
C GLN A 32 5.62 -4.70 2.34
N PHE A 33 5.84 -3.47 1.86
CA PHE A 33 6.74 -3.14 0.75
C PHE A 33 7.28 -1.73 0.90
N GLN A 34 8.59 -1.60 1.12
CA GLN A 34 9.28 -0.31 1.20
C GLN A 34 10.61 -0.38 0.46
N PRO A 35 11.03 0.67 -0.27
CA PRO A 35 12.39 0.72 -0.82
C PRO A 35 13.45 0.70 0.28
N CYS A 36 14.58 0.05 0.01
CA CYS A 36 15.74 0.02 0.89
C CYS A 36 17.04 0.05 0.09
N TRP A 37 18.12 0.47 0.75
CA TRP A 37 19.50 0.40 0.23
C TRP A 37 20.45 -0.32 1.18
N ARG A 38 20.03 -0.55 2.43
CA ARG A 38 20.77 -1.28 3.47
C ARG A 38 19.77 -2.03 4.36
N ASP A 39 20.21 -3.11 4.99
CA ASP A 39 19.37 -3.90 5.92
C ASP A 39 18.77 -3.07 7.06
N SER A 40 19.48 -2.02 7.51
CA SER A 40 18.99 -1.11 8.55
C SER A 40 17.75 -0.31 8.16
N ASP A 41 17.43 -0.23 6.88
CA ASP A 41 16.24 0.48 6.38
C ASP A 41 14.96 -0.36 6.61
N CYS A 42 15.12 -1.65 6.86
CA CYS A 42 14.03 -2.60 7.07
C CYS A 42 13.86 -2.90 8.57
N ALA A 43 12.71 -2.52 9.13
CA ALA A 43 12.45 -2.70 10.57
C ALA A 43 12.33 -4.18 11.01
N CYS A 44 12.00 -5.08 10.07
CA CYS A 44 11.60 -6.45 10.37
C CYS A 44 12.40 -7.54 9.61
N GLY A 45 13.52 -7.18 8.96
CA GLY A 45 14.48 -8.12 8.39
C GLY A 45 15.45 -7.47 7.40
N GLY A 46 15.92 -8.21 6.41
CA GLY A 46 16.93 -7.73 5.45
C GLY A 46 16.37 -6.96 4.27
N CYS A 47 17.25 -6.21 3.60
CA CYS A 47 16.96 -5.56 2.34
C CYS A 47 17.09 -6.58 1.20
N GLY A 48 16.01 -6.73 0.44
CA GLY A 48 15.92 -7.60 -0.71
C GLY A 48 15.01 -8.81 -0.48
N VAL A 49 14.25 -9.16 -1.51
CA VAL A 49 13.27 -10.24 -1.48
C VAL A 49 13.34 -11.08 -2.73
N THR A 50 13.21 -12.40 -2.57
CA THR A 50 13.00 -13.32 -3.68
C THR A 50 11.51 -13.66 -3.78
N VAL A 51 10.91 -13.40 -4.95
CA VAL A 51 9.53 -13.78 -5.24
C VAL A 51 9.49 -14.84 -6.32
N ASN A 52 8.67 -15.88 -6.14
CA ASN A 52 8.46 -16.86 -7.19
C ASN A 52 7.46 -16.31 -8.21
N ASN A 53 7.89 -16.21 -9.47
CA ASN A 53 7.08 -15.75 -10.59
C ASN A 53 6.95 -16.90 -11.60
N ASN A 54 5.85 -17.64 -11.54
CA ASN A 54 5.57 -18.77 -12.43
C ASN A 54 6.65 -19.85 -12.44
N GLY A 55 7.24 -20.15 -11.27
CA GLY A 55 8.28 -21.18 -11.13
C GLY A 55 9.71 -20.65 -11.32
N GLU A 56 9.89 -19.39 -11.70
CA GLU A 56 11.19 -18.73 -11.72
C GLU A 56 11.34 -17.78 -10.53
N ASP A 57 12.49 -17.82 -9.87
CA ASP A 57 12.78 -16.94 -8.74
C ASP A 57 13.30 -15.59 -9.24
N LEU A 58 12.56 -14.52 -8.93
CA LEU A 58 12.95 -13.14 -9.18
C LEU A 58 13.46 -12.51 -7.89
N TYR A 59 14.73 -12.12 -7.88
CA TYR A 59 15.32 -11.36 -6.78
C TYR A 59 15.16 -9.86 -7.01
N ILE A 60 14.63 -9.16 -6.01
CA ILE A 60 14.45 -7.71 -5.97
C ILE A 60 15.36 -7.17 -4.86
N PRO A 61 16.50 -6.52 -5.17
CA PRO A 61 17.50 -6.16 -4.17
C PRO A 61 17.08 -5.02 -3.25
N ASP A 62 16.27 -4.08 -3.74
CA ASP A 62 16.02 -2.78 -3.09
C ASP A 62 14.63 -2.73 -2.42
N LEU A 63 14.19 -3.84 -1.83
CA LEU A 63 12.83 -3.98 -1.27
C LEU A 63 12.83 -4.67 0.10
N CYS A 64 12.30 -3.99 1.12
CA CYS A 64 11.84 -4.63 2.36
C CYS A 64 10.47 -5.28 2.09
N ALA A 65 10.32 -6.57 2.38
CA ALA A 65 9.03 -7.26 2.27
C ALA A 65 8.87 -8.32 3.37
N PHE A 66 7.79 -8.24 4.14
CA PHE A 66 7.42 -9.15 5.24
C PHE A 66 5.91 -9.36 5.34
#